data_AF-A0A0A9DQ19-F1
#
_entry.id   AF-A0A0A9DQ19-F1
#
_cell.length_a   1.000
_cell.length_b   1.000
_cell.length_c   1.000
_cell.angle_alpha   90.00
_cell.angle_beta   90.00
_cell.angle_gamma   90.00
#
_symmetry.space_group_name_H-M   'P 1'
#
loop_
_entity.id
_entity.type
_entity.pdbx_description
1 polymer ?
#
loop_
_entity_poly.entity_id
_entity_poly.type
_entity_poly.pdbx_seq_one_letter_code
_entity_poly.pdbx_strand_id
1 'polypeptide(L)'
;MHFAKNSDLQVYAPQIEETIDVTSDLCAYKVQLSEKLMSNIISKKLGEHEIAWVDAEVGKEDEKLILLPPSSTPPPHKSVLVGDLKLADFKQFLENKGLQVEFAGGALRCGEYITVRKIGDSQRGSTGSQQIVIEGPLCEDYYKIRELLYSQFYLL
;
A
#
# COMPACT_ATOMS: atom_id res chain seq x y z
N MET A 1 4.42 19.34 24.48
CA MET A 1 4.58 19.10 23.04
C MET A 1 5.38 17.82 22.86
N HIS A 2 4.74 16.73 22.40
CA HIS A 2 5.38 15.42 22.24
C HIS A 2 5.89 15.27 20.80
N PHE A 3 7.21 15.36 20.59
CA PHE A 3 7.84 14.94 19.34
C PHE A 3 8.00 13.42 19.37
N ALA A 4 7.25 12.73 18.53
CA ALA A 4 7.45 11.31 18.28
C ALA A 4 8.80 11.12 17.57
N LYS A 5 9.75 10.45 18.23
CA LYS A 5 11.03 10.04 17.65
C LYS A 5 10.75 9.24 16.38
N ASN A 6 11.16 9.79 15.25
CA ASN A 6 11.24 9.05 13.98
C ASN A 6 12.50 8.18 14.07
N SER A 7 12.35 6.87 14.11
CA SER A 7 13.41 5.89 14.36
C SER A 7 14.49 5.84 13.27
N ASP A 8 14.23 6.45 12.10
CA ASP A 8 15.08 6.34 10.91
C ASP A 8 15.75 7.66 10.50
N LEU A 9 15.60 8.73 11.29
CA LEU A 9 16.35 9.97 11.07
C LEU A 9 17.60 9.99 11.97
N GLN A 10 18.76 9.65 11.40
CA GLN A 10 20.03 9.96 12.03
C GLN A 10 20.35 11.44 11.81
N VAL A 11 20.18 12.24 12.86
CA VAL A 11 20.51 13.67 12.87
C VAL A 11 21.87 13.86 13.54
N TYR A 12 22.83 14.40 12.79
CA TYR A 12 24.17 14.70 13.27
C TYR A 12 24.37 16.21 13.44
N ALA A 13 25.03 16.63 14.52
CA ALA A 13 25.34 18.03 14.81
C ALA A 13 26.85 18.18 15.17
N PRO A 14 27.75 18.21 14.17
CA PRO A 14 29.19 18.26 14.39
C PRO A 14 29.64 19.61 14.96
N GLN A 15 30.73 19.59 15.75
CA GLN A 15 31.43 20.81 16.19
C GLN A 15 32.37 21.37 15.10
N ILE A 16 32.87 22.59 15.33
CA ILE A 16 33.88 23.23 14.46
C ILE A 16 35.10 22.30 14.43
N GLU A 17 35.54 21.91 13.23
CA GLU A 17 36.61 20.94 12.92
C GLU A 17 36.27 19.44 13.10
N GLU A 18 35.01 19.08 13.38
CA GLU A 18 34.58 17.67 13.43
C GLU A 18 34.13 17.18 12.04
N THR A 19 34.66 16.03 11.60
CA THR A 19 34.22 15.35 10.37
C THR A 19 33.40 14.12 10.73
N ILE A 20 32.16 14.05 10.26
CA ILE A 20 31.26 12.91 10.47
C ILE A 20 31.02 12.24 9.11
N ASP A 21 31.26 10.93 9.05
CA ASP A 21 30.88 10.11 7.89
C ASP A 21 29.39 9.78 7.96
N VAL A 22 28.64 10.30 7.00
CA VAL A 22 27.19 10.08 6.86
C VAL A 22 26.86 9.08 5.76
N THR A 23 27.86 8.29 5.32
CA THR A 23 27.65 7.26 4.31
C THR A 23 26.65 6.23 4.83
N SER A 24 25.48 6.22 4.21
CA SER A 24 24.51 5.16 4.38
C SER A 24 24.86 4.06 3.39
N ASP A 25 25.36 2.92 3.89
CA ASP A 25 25.66 1.74 3.09
C ASP A 25 24.35 1.11 2.56
N LEU A 26 23.75 1.75 1.56
CA LEU A 26 22.64 1.20 0.80
C LEU A 26 23.23 0.25 -0.23
N CYS A 27 23.30 -1.03 0.12
CA CYS A 27 23.72 -2.07 -0.82
C CYS A 27 22.65 -2.26 -1.90
N ALA A 28 22.78 -1.52 -3.00
CA ALA A 28 21.94 -1.68 -4.18
C ALA A 28 22.49 -2.83 -5.04
N TYR A 29 21.70 -3.89 -5.20
CA TYR A 29 22.04 -5.01 -6.07
C TYR A 29 21.15 -5.02 -7.30
N LYS A 30 21.75 -5.21 -8.47
CA LYS A 30 21.00 -5.45 -9.71
C LYS A 30 20.65 -6.93 -9.80
N VAL A 31 19.36 -7.23 -9.70
CA VAL A 31 18.80 -8.57 -9.89
C VAL A 31 18.00 -8.63 -11.19
N GLN A 32 18.02 -9.78 -11.86
CA GLN A 32 17.19 -10.06 -13.04
C GLN A 32 15.96 -10.86 -12.60
N LEU A 33 14.77 -10.56 -13.13
CA LEU A 33 13.60 -11.43 -12.92
C LEU A 33 13.68 -12.60 -13.90
N SER A 34 13.51 -13.83 -13.41
CA SER A 34 13.41 -15.00 -14.29
C SER A 34 12.12 -14.97 -15.11
N GLU A 35 12.14 -15.51 -16.32
CA GLU A 35 10.94 -15.60 -17.18
C GLU A 35 9.81 -16.39 -16.50
N LYS A 36 10.17 -17.45 -15.77
CA LYS A 36 9.23 -18.28 -15.00
C LYS A 36 8.53 -17.50 -13.89
N LEU A 37 9.23 -16.58 -13.24
CA LEU A 37 8.62 -15.70 -12.24
C LEU A 37 7.73 -14.68 -12.94
N MET A 38 8.25 -14.02 -13.98
CA MET A 38 7.55 -12.98 -14.74
C MET A 38 6.20 -13.45 -15.28
N SER A 39 6.11 -14.69 -15.79
CA SER A 39 4.86 -15.24 -16.34
C SER A 39 3.75 -15.43 -15.31
N ASN A 40 4.08 -15.48 -14.01
CA ASN A 40 3.13 -15.69 -12.92
C ASN A 40 2.78 -14.40 -12.16
N ILE A 41 3.38 -13.26 -12.53
CA ILE A 41 3.11 -11.99 -11.87
C ILE A 41 1.71 -11.49 -12.26
N ILE A 42 0.87 -11.27 -11.25
CA ILE A 42 -0.44 -10.65 -11.42
C ILE A 42 -0.27 -9.15 -11.22
N SER A 43 -0.09 -8.42 -12.33
CA SER A 43 0.03 -6.97 -12.29
C SER A 43 -1.32 -6.26 -12.22
N LYS A 44 -1.31 -5.09 -11.59
CA LYS A 44 -2.45 -4.21 -11.36
C LYS A 44 -2.07 -2.80 -11.79
N LYS A 45 -2.89 -2.16 -12.64
CA LYS A 45 -2.54 -0.87 -13.27
C LYS A 45 -2.88 0.34 -12.41
N LEU A 46 -1.91 0.92 -11.71
CA LEU A 46 -2.07 2.16 -10.96
C LEU A 46 -1.69 3.39 -11.79
N GLY A 47 -2.69 4.02 -12.42
CA GLY A 47 -2.47 5.18 -13.30
C GLY A 47 -1.68 4.79 -14.54
N GLU A 48 -0.49 5.39 -14.70
CA GLU A 48 0.46 5.07 -15.78
C GLU A 48 1.41 3.92 -15.43
N HIS A 49 1.38 3.41 -14.20
CA HIS A 49 2.30 2.38 -13.72
C HIS A 49 1.56 1.07 -13.46
N GLU A 50 2.29 -0.05 -13.44
CA GLU A 50 1.80 -1.33 -12.97
C GLU A 50 2.49 -1.72 -11.67
N ILE A 51 1.71 -2.27 -10.75
CA ILE A 51 2.17 -2.73 -9.45
C ILE A 51 1.84 -4.21 -9.28
N ALA A 52 2.72 -4.94 -8.60
CA ALA A 52 2.50 -6.33 -8.24
C ALA A 52 3.22 -6.66 -6.94
N TRP A 53 2.63 -7.57 -6.17
CA TRP A 53 3.33 -8.25 -5.08
C TRP A 53 4.04 -9.47 -5.65
N VAL A 54 5.31 -9.64 -5.30
CA VAL A 54 6.13 -10.77 -5.78
C VAL A 54 6.93 -11.33 -4.62
N ASP A 55 6.70 -12.60 -4.32
CA ASP A 55 7.57 -13.40 -3.48
C ASP A 55 8.53 -14.17 -4.39
N ALA A 56 9.82 -14.14 -4.08
CA ALA A 56 10.84 -14.78 -4.90
C ALA A 56 12.05 -15.21 -4.07
N GLU A 57 12.75 -16.22 -4.56
CA GLU A 57 14.04 -16.66 -4.03
C GLU A 57 15.18 -16.10 -4.88
N VAL A 58 16.27 -15.68 -4.23
CA VAL A 58 17.45 -15.18 -4.92
C VAL A 58 18.34 -16.36 -5.32
N GLY A 59 18.52 -16.53 -6.62
CA GLY A 59 19.46 -17.47 -7.23
C GLY A 59 20.61 -16.76 -7.93
N LYS A 60 21.52 -17.54 -8.51
CA LYS A 60 22.64 -17.07 -9.34
C LYS A 60 22.68 -17.86 -10.64
N GLU A 61 22.69 -17.16 -11.77
CA GLU A 61 22.80 -17.73 -13.12
C GLU A 61 23.80 -16.88 -13.92
N ASP A 62 24.81 -17.51 -14.53
CA ASP A 62 25.86 -16.82 -15.31
C ASP A 62 26.46 -15.58 -14.62
N GLU A 63 26.78 -15.73 -13.33
CA GLU A 63 27.28 -14.66 -12.45
C GLU A 63 26.33 -13.50 -12.15
N LYS A 64 25.10 -13.53 -12.68
CA LYS A 64 24.04 -12.56 -12.37
C LYS A 64 23.14 -13.09 -11.26
N LEU A 65 22.70 -12.18 -10.40
CA LEU A 65 21.66 -12.49 -9.42
C LEU A 65 20.31 -12.52 -10.15
N ILE A 66 19.53 -13.58 -9.90
CA ILE A 66 18.24 -13.80 -10.55
C ILE A 66 17.16 -14.11 -9.51
N LEU A 67 15.95 -13.59 -9.70
CA LEU A 67 14.78 -13.89 -8.89
C LEU A 67 14.04 -15.10 -9.48
N LEU A 68 13.95 -16.16 -8.69
CA LEU A 68 13.30 -17.42 -9.01
C LEU A 68 11.95 -17.53 -8.31
N PRO A 69 10.99 -18.29 -8.85
CA PRO A 69 9.76 -18.63 -8.13
C PRO A 69 10.07 -19.27 -6.77
N PRO A 70 9.29 -18.97 -5.72
CA PRO A 70 9.51 -19.52 -4.41
C PRO A 70 9.28 -21.04 -4.43
N SER A 71 10.16 -21.78 -3.74
CA SER A 71 10.12 -23.25 -3.67
C SER A 71 8.97 -23.77 -2.80
N SER A 72 8.50 -22.95 -1.87
CA SER A 72 7.37 -23.21 -0.98
C SER A 72 6.30 -22.15 -1.15
N THR A 73 5.05 -22.47 -0.79
CA THR A 73 3.99 -21.47 -0.71
C THR A 73 4.39 -20.38 0.29
N PRO A 74 4.54 -19.12 -0.15
CA PRO A 74 4.88 -18.03 0.76
C PRO A 74 3.75 -17.81 1.78
N PRO A 75 4.08 -17.33 2.99
CA PRO A 75 3.07 -16.95 3.97
C PRO A 75 2.11 -15.90 3.38
N PRO A 76 0.83 -15.87 3.79
CA PRO A 76 -0.08 -14.83 3.36
C PRO A 76 0.47 -13.46 3.75
N HIS A 77 0.65 -12.58 2.76
CA HIS A 77 1.06 -11.21 3.03
C HIS A 77 -0.12 -10.41 3.61
N LYS A 78 0.22 -9.42 4.43
CA LYS A 78 -0.78 -8.46 4.92
C LYS A 78 -1.24 -7.63 3.72
N SER A 79 -2.55 -7.49 3.56
CA SER A 79 -3.10 -6.69 2.47
C SER A 79 -2.57 -5.25 2.53
N VAL A 80 -1.93 -4.82 1.45
CA VAL A 80 -1.43 -3.46 1.31
C VAL A 80 -2.35 -2.73 0.35
N LEU A 81 -2.96 -1.66 0.83
CA LEU A 81 -3.72 -0.77 -0.05
C LEU A 81 -2.74 0.16 -0.75
N VAL A 82 -2.63 0.02 -2.07
CA VAL A 82 -1.74 0.85 -2.87
C VAL A 82 -2.57 1.89 -3.63
N GLY A 83 -2.19 3.15 -3.46
CA GLY A 83 -2.88 4.31 -4.00
C GLY A 83 -3.44 5.22 -2.89
N ASP A 84 -3.69 6.48 -3.23
CA ASP A 84 -4.29 7.45 -2.32
C ASP A 84 -5.82 7.40 -2.40
N LEU A 85 -6.46 6.82 -1.39
CA LEU A 85 -7.91 6.97 -1.24
C LEU A 85 -8.22 8.37 -0.69
N LYS A 86 -8.85 9.20 -1.52
CA LYS A 86 -9.62 10.36 -1.08
C LYS A 86 -11.08 9.93 -0.90
N LEU A 87 -11.57 10.02 0.33
CA LEU A 87 -12.97 9.69 0.63
C LEU A 87 -13.96 10.55 -0.20
N ALA A 88 -13.57 11.77 -0.58
CA ALA A 88 -14.42 12.65 -1.39
C ALA A 88 -14.65 12.10 -2.80
N ASP A 89 -13.58 11.64 -3.46
CA ASP A 89 -13.67 11.06 -4.80
C ASP A 89 -14.44 9.74 -4.76
N PHE A 90 -14.23 8.94 -3.71
CA PHE A 90 -14.97 7.69 -3.51
C PHE A 90 -16.46 7.93 -3.22
N LYS A 91 -16.82 8.99 -2.46
CA LYS A 91 -18.21 9.41 -2.28
C LYS A 91 -18.87 9.67 -3.64
N GLN A 92 -18.25 10.50 -4.47
CA GLN A 92 -18.78 10.85 -5.79
C GLN A 92 -18.92 9.61 -6.69
N PHE A 93 -17.97 8.69 -6.62
CA PHE A 93 -18.03 7.43 -7.37
C PHE A 93 -19.21 6.54 -6.93
N LEU A 94 -19.45 6.41 -5.63
CA LEU A 94 -20.59 5.65 -5.10
C LEU A 94 -21.93 6.34 -5.44
N GLU A 95 -22.00 7.67 -5.35
CA GLU A 95 -23.18 8.45 -5.75
C GLU A 95 -23.49 8.26 -7.25
N ASN A 96 -22.47 8.27 -8.12
CA ASN A 96 -22.62 7.99 -9.55
C ASN A 96 -23.11 6.55 -9.85
N LYS A 97 -22.90 5.61 -8.92
CA LYS A 97 -23.41 4.24 -9.00
C LYS A 97 -24.82 4.09 -8.39
N GLY A 98 -25.42 5.18 -7.90
CA GLY A 98 -26.78 5.21 -7.35
C GLY A 98 -26.86 4.85 -5.86
N LEU A 99 -25.74 4.80 -5.14
CA LEU A 99 -25.72 4.59 -3.70
C LEU A 99 -25.88 5.93 -2.97
N GLN A 100 -26.72 5.97 -1.94
CA GLN A 100 -26.81 7.14 -1.08
C GLN A 100 -25.58 7.19 -0.17
N VAL A 101 -24.75 8.23 -0.29
CA VAL A 101 -23.55 8.37 0.53
C VAL A 101 -23.46 9.76 1.15
N GLU A 102 -23.14 9.82 2.43
CA GLU A 102 -22.99 11.07 3.19
C GLU A 102 -21.69 11.06 3.99
N PHE A 103 -21.07 12.23 4.16
CA PHE A 103 -19.97 12.38 5.10
C PHE A 103 -20.51 12.60 6.52
N ALA A 104 -20.17 11.70 7.43
CA ALA A 104 -20.55 11.81 8.84
C ALA A 104 -19.37 11.41 9.73
N GLY A 105 -18.96 12.30 10.65
CA GLY A 105 -17.95 12.01 11.67
C GLY A 105 -16.58 11.59 11.12
N GLY A 106 -16.17 12.11 9.96
CA GLY A 106 -14.90 11.73 9.32
C GLY A 106 -14.93 10.37 8.58
N ALA A 107 -16.11 9.77 8.43
CA ALA A 107 -16.34 8.56 7.65
C ALA A 107 -17.40 8.80 6.55
N LEU A 108 -17.45 7.90 5.59
CA LEU A 108 -18.50 7.84 4.57
C LEU A 108 -19.59 6.89 5.02
N ARG A 109 -20.77 7.40 5.29
CA ARG A 109 -21.96 6.58 5.53
C ARG A 109 -22.59 6.24 4.20
N CYS A 110 -22.61 4.96 3.86
CA CYS A 110 -23.20 4.43 2.64
C CYS A 110 -24.53 3.74 3.00
N GLY A 111 -25.65 4.33 2.59
CA GLY A 111 -26.98 3.88 3.00
C GLY A 111 -27.22 4.08 4.50
N GLU A 112 -28.02 3.19 5.09
CA GLU A 112 -28.46 3.35 6.48
C GLU A 112 -27.47 2.73 7.51
N TYR A 113 -26.80 1.63 7.15
CA TYR A 113 -26.05 0.79 8.11
C TYR A 113 -24.57 0.58 7.77
N ILE A 114 -24.07 1.04 6.62
CA ILE A 114 -22.69 0.79 6.20
C ILE A 114 -21.87 2.06 6.35
N THR A 115 -20.69 1.95 6.95
CA THR A 115 -19.78 3.06 7.17
C THR A 115 -18.38 2.68 6.68
N VAL A 116 -17.79 3.51 5.82
CA VAL A 116 -16.43 3.35 5.30
C VAL A 116 -15.55 4.43 5.92
N ARG A 117 -14.49 4.03 6.61
CA ARG A 117 -13.57 4.95 7.29
C ARG A 117 -12.13 4.68 6.87
N LYS A 118 -11.37 5.74 6.65
CA LYS A 118 -9.92 5.66 6.48
C LYS A 118 -9.26 5.73 7.87
N ILE A 119 -8.53 4.68 8.23
CA ILE A 119 -7.71 4.60 9.45
C ILE A 119 -6.25 4.76 9.03
N GLY A 120 -5.65 5.88 9.43
CA GLY A 120 -4.27 6.21 9.13
C GLY A 120 -4.02 7.71 9.29
N ASP A 121 -2.86 8.07 9.84
CA ASP A 121 -2.47 9.46 10.04
C ASP A 121 -2.26 10.14 8.68
N SER A 122 -3.26 10.91 8.24
CA SER A 122 -3.15 11.86 7.13
C SER A 122 -2.19 13.04 7.43
N GLN A 123 -1.52 13.01 8.59
CA GLN A 123 -0.63 14.06 9.08
C GLN A 123 0.87 13.76 8.91
N ARG A 124 1.25 12.57 8.44
CA ARG A 124 2.67 12.25 8.24
C ARG A 124 2.85 11.66 6.86
N GLY A 125 3.57 12.38 6.00
CA GLY A 125 4.01 11.94 4.66
C GLY A 125 4.95 10.73 4.67
N SER A 126 4.75 9.82 5.61
CA SER A 126 5.27 8.48 5.58
C SER A 126 4.37 7.69 4.65
N THR A 127 4.99 6.90 3.79
CA THR A 127 4.43 5.83 2.96
C THR A 127 3.78 4.71 3.80
N GLY A 128 3.08 5.08 4.87
CA GLY A 128 2.38 4.19 5.79
C GLY A 128 1.08 3.71 5.18
N SER A 129 0.94 2.39 5.13
CA SER A 129 -0.25 1.67 4.64
C SER A 129 -1.55 2.37 5.04
N GLN A 130 -2.28 2.91 4.06
CA GLN A 130 -3.63 3.42 4.28
C GLN A 130 -4.54 2.24 4.63
N GLN A 131 -5.11 2.20 5.83
CA GLN A 131 -6.08 1.17 6.18
C GLN A 131 -7.48 1.72 5.94
N ILE A 132 -8.33 0.92 5.30
CA ILE A 132 -9.73 1.25 5.13
C ILE A 132 -10.54 0.21 5.89
N VAL A 133 -11.48 0.68 6.70
CA VAL A 133 -12.39 -0.16 7.45
C VAL A 133 -13.79 0.06 6.94
N ILE A 134 -14.48 -1.04 6.62
CA ILE A 134 -15.89 -1.05 6.24
C ILE A 134 -16.64 -1.73 7.39
N GLU A 135 -17.53 -0.98 8.03
CA GLU A 135 -18.37 -1.45 9.15
C GLU A 135 -19.82 -1.52 8.65
N GLY A 136 -20.53 -2.61 8.96
CA GLY A 136 -21.94 -2.75 8.61
C GLY A 136 -22.39 -4.21 8.55
N PRO A 137 -23.70 -4.47 8.39
CA PRO A 137 -24.23 -5.80 8.17
C PRO A 137 -23.74 -6.36 6.83
N LEU A 138 -23.55 -7.69 6.76
CA LEU A 138 -23.16 -8.41 5.54
C LEU A 138 -24.33 -8.50 4.54
N CYS A 139 -24.79 -7.36 4.03
CA CYS A 139 -25.83 -7.26 3.02
C CYS A 139 -25.24 -7.08 1.62
N GLU A 140 -26.08 -7.11 0.58
CA GLU A 140 -25.62 -6.91 -0.81
C GLU A 140 -24.85 -5.61 -0.99
N ASP A 141 -25.31 -4.52 -0.36
CA ASP A 141 -24.67 -3.21 -0.47
C ASP A 141 -23.25 -3.22 0.13
N TYR A 142 -23.04 -3.99 1.21
CA TYR A 142 -21.70 -4.16 1.79
C TYR A 142 -20.76 -4.82 0.80
N TYR A 143 -21.20 -5.89 0.13
CA TYR A 143 -20.38 -6.59 -0.87
C TYR A 143 -20.14 -5.72 -2.11
N LYS A 144 -21.17 -4.99 -2.59
CA LYS A 144 -21.04 -4.04 -3.71
C LYS A 144 -20.03 -2.94 -3.38
N ILE A 145 -20.12 -2.31 -2.21
CA ILE A 145 -19.19 -1.25 -1.80
C ILE A 145 -17.77 -1.80 -1.68
N ARG A 146 -17.60 -2.98 -1.07
CA ARG A 146 -16.30 -3.64 -0.94
C ARG A 146 -15.68 -3.97 -2.31
N GLU A 147 -16.47 -4.46 -3.25
CA GLU A 147 -16.01 -4.77 -4.60
C GLU A 147 -15.64 -3.50 -5.38
N LEU A 148 -16.47 -2.46 -5.30
CA LEU A 148 -16.19 -1.15 -5.89
C LEU A 148 -14.91 -0.53 -5.32
N LEU A 149 -14.69 -0.70 -4.01
CA LEU A 149 -13.47 -0.28 -3.34
C LEU A 149 -12.27 -1.06 -3.86
N TYR A 150 -12.34 -2.38 -3.96
CA TYR A 150 -11.23 -3.19 -4.48
C TYR A 150 -11.03 -3.08 -6.00
N SER A 151 -12.03 -2.61 -6.73
CA SER A 151 -11.92 -2.34 -8.16
C SER A 151 -11.20 -1.02 -8.44
N GLN A 152 -11.49 0.03 -7.65
CA GLN A 152 -10.80 1.32 -7.73
C GLN A 152 -9.41 1.29 -7.06
N PHE A 153 -9.23 0.45 -6.04
CA PHE A 153 -8.01 0.38 -5.25
C PHE A 153 -7.40 -1.00 -5.29
N TYR A 154 -6.10 -1.04 -5.55
CA TYR A 154 -5.36 -2.28 -5.60
C TYR A 154 -4.99 -2.71 -4.19
N LEU A 155 -5.80 -3.61 -3.64
CA LEU A 155 -5.36 -4.47 -2.56
C LEU A 155 -4.33 -5.44 -3.15
N LEU A 156 -3.06 -5.22 -2.82
CA LEU A 156 -2.02 -6.22 -3.05
C LEU A 156 -2.06 -7.21 -1.91
#